data_AF-A0AAD3HA81-F1
#
_entry.id   AF-A0AAD3HA81-F1
#
_cell.length_a   1.000
_cell.length_b   1.000
_cell.length_c   1.000
_cell.angle_alpha   90.00
_cell.angle_beta   90.00
_cell.angle_gamma   90.00
#
_symmetry.space_group_name_H-M   'P 1'
#
loop_
_entity.id
_entity.type
_entity.pdbx_description
1 polymer ?
#
loop_
_entity_poly.entity_id
_entity_poly.type
_entity_poly.pdbx_seq_one_letter_code
_entity_poly.pdbx_strand_id
1 'polypeptide(L)'
;MNFFNLSSLLLYGSTLVHAAKDGLPIAKAGDTVCVQGFIMDRYCIDLGVLFENRAIATLGTTGPLSHSVHCLIDVPHCLASSFEVLNVLEDETGSETRYGREWRLDDNTMVRDWAYANAICADCESTSLENGPGKVERGLRMAIRGFVEKGATFRSPAIIRVEEVAHADEFDDLCAGVPQLAPPRIIKDSGRLKRLIIAHGGLMMFAWGFLLPSGAILARFGKHRPDGWWFKLHRIMQPLGLVFAVAGWGIALHNFRALSRKGDGTHYYPHAALGMTVMILGILQPFNALIRPHAPKEGEEKTTLRFIWEIFHKRLGWLTLLLAVITIGIGTTLDLLTPTNQRNFQIVMGVAVGGSLWILLEVLAYDKNHYKSIATSNDEDPGIMEKKEVMENDDVEVVEQQPQEDKVVYENLEHMVEEQLE
;
A
#
# COMPACT_ATOMS: atom_id res chain seq x y z
N MET A 1 -9.03 3.74 20.00
CA MET A 1 -8.13 3.67 18.83
C MET A 1 -7.81 2.20 18.57
N ASN A 2 -8.56 1.55 17.68
CA ASN A 2 -8.31 0.15 17.34
C ASN A 2 -7.25 0.09 16.24
N PHE A 3 -6.00 -0.10 16.63
CA PHE A 3 -4.90 -0.44 15.73
C PHE A 3 -4.84 -1.96 15.55
N PHE A 4 -4.57 -2.39 14.30
CA PHE A 4 -4.36 -3.77 13.84
C PHE A 4 -5.58 -4.68 13.72
N ASN A 5 -6.28 -4.55 12.59
CA ASN A 5 -6.93 -5.70 11.95
C ASN A 5 -6.48 -5.77 10.49
N LEU A 6 -5.26 -6.28 10.25
CA LEU A 6 -4.65 -6.37 8.91
C LEU A 6 -5.44 -7.34 8.00
N SER A 7 -6.14 -8.30 8.57
CA SER A 7 -7.02 -9.26 7.88
C SER A 7 -8.23 -8.58 7.21
N SER A 8 -8.61 -7.40 7.70
CA SER A 8 -9.74 -6.62 7.18
C SER A 8 -9.40 -5.77 5.96
N LEU A 9 -8.11 -5.57 5.64
CA LEU A 9 -7.73 -4.67 4.54
C LEU A 9 -7.89 -5.30 3.14
N LEU A 10 -7.99 -6.63 3.04
CA LEU A 10 -8.05 -7.37 1.77
C LEU A 10 -9.41 -8.00 1.46
N LEU A 11 -10.30 -8.14 2.45
CA LEU A 11 -11.53 -8.93 2.35
C LEU A 11 -12.78 -8.26 2.98
N TYR A 12 -12.96 -6.94 2.85
CA TYR A 12 -14.31 -6.38 3.00
C TYR A 12 -15.05 -6.51 1.68
N GLY A 13 -16.09 -7.35 1.74
CA GLY A 13 -16.89 -7.77 0.61
C GLY A 13 -17.51 -6.59 -0.11
N SER A 14 -17.46 -6.63 -1.44
CA SER A 14 -18.37 -5.88 -2.28
C SER A 14 -19.79 -6.17 -1.79
N THR A 15 -20.50 -5.18 -1.26
CA THR A 15 -21.95 -5.31 -1.03
C THR A 15 -22.60 -5.36 -2.41
N LEU A 16 -22.84 -6.59 -2.88
CA LEU A 16 -23.46 -6.87 -4.15
C LEU A 16 -24.96 -6.60 -4.02
N VAL A 17 -25.51 -5.84 -4.96
CA VAL A 17 -26.94 -5.88 -5.23
C VAL A 17 -27.09 -6.41 -6.65
N HIS A 18 -27.81 -7.52 -6.80
CA HIS A 18 -28.35 -7.86 -8.12
C HIS A 18 -29.39 -6.80 -8.43
N ALA A 19 -29.15 -6.04 -9.50
CA ALA A 19 -30.11 -5.07 -9.97
C ALA A 19 -31.24 -5.82 -10.66
N ALA A 20 -32.20 -6.31 -9.88
CA ALA A 20 -33.56 -6.40 -10.40
C ALA A 20 -34.12 -4.98 -10.27
N LYS A 21 -33.81 -4.11 -11.24
CA LYS A 21 -34.53 -2.85 -11.38
C LYS A 21 -35.95 -3.24 -11.79
N ASP A 22 -36.89 -3.22 -10.86
CA ASP A 22 -38.34 -3.35 -11.06
C ASP A 22 -38.80 -4.45 -12.02
N GLY A 23 -38.23 -5.66 -11.93
CA GLY A 23 -38.63 -6.80 -12.76
C GLY A 23 -38.25 -6.71 -14.24
N LEU A 24 -37.39 -5.78 -14.63
CA LEU A 24 -36.84 -5.70 -15.98
C LEU A 24 -35.96 -6.92 -16.32
N PRO A 25 -35.92 -7.37 -17.58
CA PRO A 25 -34.99 -8.41 -18.00
C PRO A 25 -33.55 -7.92 -17.83
N ILE A 26 -32.68 -8.83 -17.39
CA ILE A 26 -31.26 -8.54 -17.24
C ILE A 26 -30.59 -8.54 -18.61
N ALA A 27 -29.87 -7.46 -18.92
CA ALA A 27 -29.11 -7.35 -20.16
C ALA A 27 -28.02 -8.42 -20.27
N LYS A 28 -27.76 -8.88 -21.49
CA LYS A 28 -26.74 -9.87 -21.85
C LYS A 28 -25.85 -9.31 -22.96
N ALA A 29 -24.68 -9.93 -23.14
CA ALA A 29 -23.80 -9.57 -24.24
C ALA A 29 -24.53 -9.71 -25.58
N GLY A 30 -24.45 -8.67 -26.42
CA GLY A 30 -25.18 -8.56 -27.68
C GLY A 30 -26.50 -7.80 -27.60
N ASP A 31 -27.05 -7.53 -26.42
CA ASP A 31 -28.27 -6.76 -26.29
C ASP A 31 -28.01 -5.27 -26.56
N THR A 32 -28.96 -4.61 -27.24
CA THR A 32 -29.04 -3.15 -27.31
C THR A 32 -29.58 -2.62 -25.99
N VAL A 33 -28.90 -1.64 -25.42
CA VAL A 33 -29.30 -0.97 -24.18
C VAL A 33 -29.32 0.54 -24.40
N CYS A 34 -30.24 1.20 -23.69
CA CYS A 34 -30.28 2.65 -23.62
C CYS A 34 -30.36 3.06 -22.15
N VAL A 35 -29.38 3.84 -21.70
CA VAL A 35 -29.12 4.09 -20.27
C VAL A 35 -28.94 5.58 -20.03
N GLN A 36 -29.30 6.06 -18.85
CA GLN A 36 -29.02 7.42 -18.42
C GLN A 36 -28.41 7.44 -17.03
N GLY A 37 -27.55 8.41 -16.78
CA GLY A 37 -26.93 8.59 -15.47
C GLY A 37 -25.85 9.66 -15.47
N PHE A 38 -25.23 9.84 -14.31
CA PHE A 38 -24.05 10.69 -14.19
C PHE A 38 -22.85 10.00 -14.83
N ILE A 39 -22.08 10.76 -15.59
CA ILE A 39 -20.83 10.30 -16.17
C ILE A 39 -19.70 10.60 -15.21
N MET A 40 -18.87 9.60 -14.93
CA MET A 40 -17.70 9.79 -14.11
C MET A 40 -16.54 8.91 -14.58
N ASP A 41 -15.34 9.46 -14.55
CA ASP A 41 -14.13 8.72 -14.83
C ASP A 41 -13.83 7.69 -13.73
N ARG A 42 -13.30 6.55 -14.14
CA ARG A 42 -12.97 5.47 -13.21
C ARG A 42 -11.84 5.85 -12.26
N TYR A 43 -10.98 6.79 -12.61
CA TYR A 43 -9.91 7.22 -11.71
C TYR A 43 -10.47 7.90 -10.45
N CYS A 44 -11.43 8.83 -10.56
CA CYS A 44 -12.18 9.39 -9.43
C CYS A 44 -12.94 8.32 -8.65
N ILE A 45 -13.52 7.33 -9.33
CA ILE A 45 -14.18 6.19 -8.67
C ILE A 45 -13.19 5.37 -7.87
N ASP A 46 -12.04 5.02 -8.43
CA ASP A 46 -11.02 4.22 -7.76
C ASP A 46 -10.31 5.03 -6.66
N LEU A 47 -10.19 6.36 -6.78
CA LEU A 47 -9.76 7.23 -5.69
C LEU A 47 -10.76 7.26 -4.53
N GLY A 48 -12.06 7.13 -4.83
CA GLY A 48 -13.16 7.20 -3.85
C GLY A 48 -13.46 8.61 -3.36
N VAL A 49 -12.69 9.60 -3.83
CA VAL A 49 -12.93 11.03 -3.69
C VAL A 49 -12.69 11.70 -5.03
N LEU A 50 -13.32 12.84 -5.28
CA LEU A 50 -13.14 13.58 -6.53
C LEU A 50 -11.69 14.08 -6.68
N PHE A 51 -11.20 14.15 -7.91
CA PHE A 51 -9.82 14.56 -8.19
C PHE A 51 -9.53 15.98 -7.71
N GLU A 52 -10.37 16.94 -8.08
CA GLU A 52 -10.23 18.36 -7.72
C GLU A 52 -10.59 18.66 -6.28
N ASN A 53 -11.55 17.93 -5.71
CA ASN A 53 -12.01 18.12 -4.34
C ASN A 53 -11.99 16.81 -3.55
N ARG A 54 -10.84 16.58 -2.89
CA ARG A 54 -10.58 15.39 -2.09
C ARG A 54 -11.48 15.23 -0.85
N ALA A 55 -12.29 16.24 -0.50
CA ALA A 55 -13.24 16.18 0.61
C ALA A 55 -14.56 15.49 0.23
N ILE A 56 -14.88 15.41 -1.07
CA ILE A 56 -16.16 14.88 -1.56
C ILE A 56 -15.98 13.41 -1.94
N ALA A 57 -16.78 12.54 -1.32
CA ALA A 57 -16.81 11.12 -1.65
C ALA A 57 -17.47 10.88 -3.01
N THR A 58 -16.82 10.10 -3.87
CA THR A 58 -17.22 9.86 -5.26
C THR A 58 -18.64 9.32 -5.40
N LEU A 59 -19.01 8.29 -4.62
CA LEU A 59 -20.34 7.68 -4.65
C LEU A 59 -21.26 8.17 -3.51
N GLY A 60 -20.87 9.27 -2.85
CA GLY A 60 -21.68 9.93 -1.83
C GLY A 60 -22.80 10.78 -2.42
N THR A 61 -23.64 11.34 -1.55
CA THR A 61 -24.84 12.12 -1.92
C THR A 61 -24.57 13.28 -2.87
N THR A 62 -23.41 13.94 -2.77
CA THR A 62 -23.02 15.08 -3.61
C THR A 62 -21.92 14.74 -4.62
N GLY A 63 -21.41 13.50 -4.61
CA GLY A 63 -20.25 13.09 -5.38
C GLY A 63 -20.44 13.26 -6.88
N PRO A 64 -21.39 12.55 -7.50
CA PRO A 64 -21.63 12.67 -8.93
C PRO A 64 -22.05 14.09 -9.34
N LEU A 65 -22.85 14.78 -8.52
CA LEU A 65 -23.25 16.18 -8.74
C LEU A 65 -22.08 17.16 -8.75
N SER A 66 -21.01 16.87 -8.00
CA SER A 66 -19.86 17.77 -7.86
C SER A 66 -18.69 17.40 -8.78
N HIS A 67 -18.79 16.29 -9.53
CA HIS A 67 -17.76 15.87 -10.48
C HIS A 67 -17.68 16.84 -11.65
N SER A 68 -16.51 17.41 -11.90
CA SER A 68 -16.32 18.46 -12.90
C SER A 68 -16.15 17.88 -14.29
N VAL A 69 -16.62 18.65 -15.28
CA VAL A 69 -16.38 18.35 -16.69
C VAL A 69 -14.89 18.42 -17.03
N HIS A 70 -14.10 19.23 -16.33
CA HIS A 70 -12.63 19.27 -16.46
C HIS A 70 -12.00 17.87 -16.31
N CYS A 71 -12.49 17.03 -15.39
CA CYS A 71 -12.05 15.64 -15.25
C CYS A 71 -12.40 14.77 -16.47
N LEU A 72 -13.43 15.13 -17.23
CA LEU A 72 -13.88 14.36 -18.39
C LEU A 72 -13.25 14.79 -19.71
N ILE A 73 -12.60 15.97 -19.77
CA ILE A 73 -12.07 16.50 -21.03
C ILE A 73 -10.58 16.86 -21.01
N ASP A 74 -10.02 17.25 -19.86
CA ASP A 74 -8.68 17.86 -19.81
C ASP A 74 -7.71 17.17 -18.81
N VAL A 75 -8.20 16.42 -17.82
CA VAL A 75 -7.33 15.75 -16.83
C VAL A 75 -6.79 14.41 -17.36
N PRO A 76 -5.47 14.27 -17.65
CA PRO A 76 -4.93 13.08 -18.32
C PRO A 76 -5.16 11.76 -17.57
N HIS A 77 -5.05 11.75 -16.23
CA HIS A 77 -5.32 10.55 -15.42
C HIS A 77 -6.77 10.07 -15.55
N CYS A 78 -7.72 11.01 -15.56
CA CYS A 78 -9.13 10.72 -15.67
C CYS A 78 -9.45 10.20 -17.08
N LEU A 79 -8.93 10.87 -18.12
CA LEU A 79 -9.10 10.51 -19.53
C LEU A 79 -8.50 9.15 -19.89
N ALA A 80 -7.38 8.77 -19.26
CA ALA A 80 -6.74 7.47 -19.45
C ALA A 80 -7.52 6.32 -18.79
N SER A 81 -8.56 6.63 -18.02
CA SER A 81 -9.46 5.66 -17.38
C SER A 81 -10.80 5.60 -18.10
N SER A 82 -11.43 4.42 -18.15
CA SER A 82 -12.77 4.26 -18.73
C SER A 82 -13.81 5.08 -17.97
N PHE A 83 -14.79 5.66 -18.65
CA PHE A 83 -15.92 6.31 -17.99
C PHE A 83 -16.97 5.27 -17.56
N GLU A 84 -17.70 5.61 -16.51
CA GLU A 84 -18.79 4.79 -15.99
C GLU A 84 -20.06 5.63 -15.81
N VAL A 85 -21.20 4.98 -16.04
CA VAL A 85 -22.52 5.56 -15.82
C VAL A 85 -22.97 5.22 -14.40
N LEU A 86 -23.20 6.26 -13.61
CA LEU A 86 -23.63 6.17 -12.22
C LEU A 86 -25.10 6.52 -12.09
N ASN A 87 -25.83 5.73 -11.31
CA ASN A 87 -27.24 5.96 -11.07
C ASN A 87 -27.56 5.94 -9.57
N VAL A 88 -28.69 6.58 -9.21
CA VAL A 88 -29.18 6.59 -7.85
C VAL A 88 -29.53 5.17 -7.43
N LEU A 89 -29.05 4.78 -6.25
CA LEU A 89 -29.51 3.61 -5.55
C LEU A 89 -30.68 4.07 -4.67
N GLU A 90 -31.88 3.59 -4.98
CA GLU A 90 -32.98 3.70 -4.03
C GLU A 90 -32.58 2.90 -2.77
N ASP A 91 -32.52 3.59 -1.64
CA ASP A 91 -32.30 2.95 -0.36
C ASP A 91 -33.62 2.39 0.17
N GLU A 92 -33.59 1.21 0.80
CA GLU A 92 -34.79 0.56 1.37
C GLU A 92 -35.48 1.42 2.46
N THR A 93 -34.79 2.47 2.96
CA THR A 93 -35.31 3.42 3.96
C THR A 93 -35.61 4.82 3.40
N GLY A 94 -35.32 5.08 2.11
CA GLY A 94 -35.55 6.39 1.47
C GLY A 94 -34.72 7.57 2.02
N SER A 95 -33.75 7.31 2.91
CA SER A 95 -33.10 8.36 3.70
C SER A 95 -31.76 8.86 3.12
N GLU A 96 -31.05 8.08 2.30
CA GLU A 96 -29.74 8.49 1.77
C GLU A 96 -29.59 8.15 0.28
N THR A 97 -29.53 9.20 -0.56
CA THR A 97 -29.16 9.06 -1.98
C THR A 97 -27.71 8.61 -2.10
N ARG A 98 -27.49 7.31 -2.33
CA ARG A 98 -26.18 6.78 -2.73
C ARG A 98 -26.16 6.49 -4.21
N TYR A 99 -24.97 6.45 -4.80
CA TYR A 99 -24.82 6.16 -6.21
C TYR A 99 -24.14 4.81 -6.45
N GLY A 100 -24.64 4.11 -7.45
CA GLY A 100 -24.15 2.82 -7.89
C GLY A 100 -23.57 2.91 -9.29
N ARG A 101 -22.54 2.12 -9.55
CA ARG A 101 -21.90 2.00 -10.86
C ARG A 101 -22.63 0.93 -11.67
N GLU A 102 -23.31 1.35 -12.74
CA GLU A 102 -24.18 0.45 -13.52
C GLU A 102 -23.50 -0.05 -14.79
N TRP A 103 -22.80 0.84 -15.48
CA TRP A 103 -22.21 0.57 -16.79
C TRP A 103 -20.83 1.19 -16.92
N ARG A 104 -19.99 0.56 -17.73
CA ARG A 104 -18.71 1.10 -18.14
C ARG A 104 -18.72 1.28 -19.65
N LEU A 105 -18.13 2.37 -20.13
CA LEU A 105 -17.96 2.61 -21.55
C LEU A 105 -16.71 1.88 -22.05
N ASP A 106 -16.78 1.30 -23.24
CA ASP A 106 -15.60 0.72 -23.91
C ASP A 106 -14.60 1.80 -24.32
N ASP A 107 -15.13 2.92 -24.80
CA ASP A 107 -14.40 4.07 -25.30
C ASP A 107 -15.06 5.38 -24.83
N ASN A 108 -14.23 6.37 -24.49
CA ASN A 108 -14.68 7.65 -23.93
C ASN A 108 -14.96 8.72 -25.00
N THR A 109 -14.59 8.50 -26.27
CA THR A 109 -14.52 9.54 -27.31
C THR A 109 -15.84 10.25 -27.52
N MET A 110 -16.94 9.53 -27.78
CA MET A 110 -18.24 10.16 -28.03
C MET A 110 -18.71 11.01 -26.85
N VAL A 111 -18.56 10.52 -25.62
CA VAL A 111 -18.92 11.26 -24.41
C VAL A 111 -18.03 12.48 -24.21
N ARG A 112 -16.72 12.33 -24.39
CA ARG A 112 -15.75 13.43 -24.28
C ARG A 112 -16.01 14.50 -25.33
N ASP A 113 -16.21 14.11 -26.57
CA ASP A 113 -16.41 15.05 -27.69
C ASP A 113 -17.76 15.78 -27.54
N TRP A 114 -18.80 15.09 -27.05
CA TRP A 114 -20.05 15.74 -26.65
C TRP A 114 -19.84 16.74 -25.51
N ALA A 115 -19.11 16.36 -24.45
CA ALA A 115 -18.83 17.23 -23.32
C ALA A 115 -18.01 18.46 -23.75
N TYR A 116 -17.01 18.28 -24.61
CA TYR A 116 -16.21 19.36 -25.16
C TYR A 116 -17.06 20.38 -25.93
N ALA A 117 -18.07 19.93 -26.67
CA ALA A 117 -18.95 20.80 -27.45
C ALA A 117 -20.06 21.49 -26.62
N ASN A 118 -20.57 20.83 -25.56
CA ASN A 118 -21.82 21.22 -24.91
C ASN A 118 -21.69 21.61 -23.43
N ALA A 119 -20.54 21.41 -22.80
CA ALA A 119 -20.32 21.68 -21.38
C ALA A 119 -19.42 22.91 -21.14
N ILE A 120 -19.42 23.41 -19.89
CA ILE A 120 -18.51 24.47 -19.44
C ILE A 120 -17.33 23.81 -18.74
N CYS A 121 -16.12 24.26 -19.06
CA CYS A 121 -14.97 23.96 -18.25
C CYS A 121 -14.27 25.25 -17.82
N ALA A 122 -14.42 25.61 -16.55
CA ALA A 122 -13.84 26.81 -15.98
C ALA A 122 -12.31 26.75 -15.85
N ASP A 123 -11.77 25.54 -15.63
CA ASP A 123 -10.36 25.31 -15.29
C ASP A 123 -9.55 24.61 -16.42
N CYS A 124 -10.12 24.50 -17.64
CA CYS A 124 -9.47 23.85 -18.77
C CYS A 124 -8.41 24.73 -19.46
N GLU A 125 -7.34 24.10 -19.95
CA GLU A 125 -6.39 24.75 -20.86
C GLU A 125 -6.94 24.79 -22.29
N SER A 126 -7.79 23.82 -22.64
CA SER A 126 -8.52 23.83 -23.89
C SER A 126 -9.69 24.81 -23.80
N THR A 127 -9.70 25.83 -24.66
CA THR A 127 -10.81 26.78 -24.77
C THR A 127 -12.05 26.06 -25.30
N SER A 128 -12.84 25.43 -24.43
CA SER A 128 -14.23 25.11 -24.74
C SER A 128 -15.00 26.43 -24.73
N LEU A 129 -15.24 26.95 -25.93
CA LEU A 129 -15.77 28.27 -26.23
C LEU A 129 -17.11 28.56 -25.54
N GLU A 130 -17.17 29.78 -25.00
CA GLU A 130 -18.35 30.57 -24.63
C GLU A 130 -19.24 30.05 -23.48
N ASN A 131 -19.32 30.88 -22.44
CA ASN A 131 -20.36 30.89 -21.40
C ASN A 131 -21.74 31.10 -22.05
N GLY A 132 -22.31 30.04 -22.62
CA GLY A 132 -23.68 30.02 -23.10
C GLY A 132 -24.64 29.62 -21.96
N PRO A 133 -25.85 30.20 -21.89
CA PRO A 133 -26.87 29.75 -20.93
C PRO A 133 -27.22 28.27 -21.18
N GLY A 134 -27.23 27.46 -20.11
CA GLY A 134 -27.65 26.04 -20.17
C GLY A 134 -26.51 25.01 -20.25
N LYS A 135 -25.23 25.43 -20.36
CA LYS A 135 -24.11 24.50 -20.38
C LYS A 135 -23.77 23.98 -18.97
N VAL A 136 -23.42 22.70 -18.85
CA VAL A 136 -23.15 22.00 -17.58
C VAL A 136 -21.67 22.12 -17.19
N GLU A 137 -21.35 22.55 -15.97
CA GLU A 137 -19.96 22.61 -15.46
C GLU A 137 -19.59 21.39 -14.59
N ARG A 138 -20.57 20.89 -13.83
CA ARG A 138 -20.43 19.78 -12.88
C ARG A 138 -21.65 18.88 -12.94
N GLY A 139 -21.46 17.61 -12.61
CA GLY A 139 -22.54 16.62 -12.58
C GLY A 139 -23.12 16.33 -13.94
N LEU A 140 -22.26 16.11 -14.93
CA LEU A 140 -22.67 15.77 -16.28
C LEU A 140 -23.55 14.51 -16.27
N ARG A 141 -24.80 14.66 -16.71
CA ARG A 141 -25.73 13.56 -16.94
C ARG A 141 -25.96 13.39 -18.44
N MET A 142 -25.94 12.15 -18.89
CA MET A 142 -26.11 11.83 -20.31
C MET A 142 -27.04 10.64 -20.51
N ALA A 143 -27.69 10.63 -21.67
CA ALA A 143 -28.34 9.47 -22.24
C ALA A 143 -27.36 8.79 -23.21
N ILE A 144 -27.24 7.47 -23.13
CA ILE A 144 -26.30 6.67 -23.92
C ILE A 144 -27.04 5.47 -24.50
N ARG A 145 -26.98 5.33 -25.82
CA ARG A 145 -27.41 4.14 -26.54
C ARG A 145 -26.19 3.36 -27.01
N GLY A 146 -26.26 2.04 -26.87
CA GLY A 146 -25.20 1.17 -27.35
C GLY A 146 -25.51 -0.31 -27.17
N PHE A 147 -24.49 -1.14 -27.35
CA PHE A 147 -24.59 -2.59 -27.24
C PHE A 147 -23.74 -3.12 -26.10
N VAL A 148 -24.25 -4.11 -25.36
CA VAL A 148 -23.47 -4.76 -24.29
C VAL A 148 -22.37 -5.61 -24.91
N GLU A 149 -21.12 -5.17 -24.79
CA GLU A 149 -19.95 -5.90 -25.31
C GLU A 149 -19.53 -7.01 -24.34
N LYS A 150 -19.55 -6.72 -23.03
CA LYS A 150 -19.08 -7.65 -22.01
C LYS A 150 -19.92 -7.56 -20.75
N GLY A 151 -20.27 -8.72 -20.19
CA GLY A 151 -20.98 -8.80 -18.90
C GLY A 151 -20.17 -8.26 -17.73
N ALA A 152 -20.85 -7.96 -16.62
CA ALA A 152 -20.23 -7.45 -15.40
C ALA A 152 -19.36 -8.53 -14.71
N THR A 153 -18.32 -8.08 -14.01
CA THR A 153 -17.52 -8.92 -13.10
C THR A 153 -17.76 -8.52 -11.64
N PHE A 154 -17.12 -9.21 -10.70
CA PHE A 154 -17.25 -8.90 -9.27
C PHE A 154 -16.85 -7.45 -8.90
N ARG A 155 -15.97 -6.81 -9.69
CA ARG A 155 -15.45 -5.45 -9.40
C ARG A 155 -15.57 -4.47 -10.57
N SER A 156 -16.28 -4.85 -11.63
CA SER A 156 -16.44 -3.98 -12.80
C SER A 156 -17.83 -4.12 -13.38
N PRO A 157 -18.51 -3.00 -13.69
CA PRO A 157 -19.80 -3.04 -14.36
C PRO A 157 -19.68 -3.70 -15.74
N ALA A 158 -20.83 -4.01 -16.34
CA ALA A 158 -20.87 -4.46 -17.73
C ALA A 158 -20.37 -3.34 -18.65
N ILE A 159 -19.72 -3.73 -19.74
CA ILE A 159 -19.16 -2.81 -20.73
C ILE A 159 -20.16 -2.63 -21.87
N ILE A 160 -20.47 -1.38 -22.19
CA ILE A 160 -21.28 -0.98 -23.34
C ILE A 160 -20.35 -0.38 -24.40
N ARG A 161 -20.49 -0.85 -25.65
CA ARG A 161 -19.98 -0.15 -26.82
C ARG A 161 -20.90 1.01 -27.14
N VAL A 162 -20.39 2.23 -26.99
CA VAL A 162 -21.16 3.45 -27.22
C VAL A 162 -21.40 3.66 -28.71
N GLU A 163 -22.65 3.90 -29.10
CA GLU A 163 -23.03 4.21 -30.48
C GLU A 163 -23.55 5.62 -30.65
N GLU A 164 -24.29 6.10 -29.66
CA GLU A 164 -24.92 7.41 -29.70
C GLU A 164 -25.07 7.97 -28.27
N VAL A 165 -24.88 9.28 -28.13
CA VAL A 165 -24.94 9.99 -26.85
C VAL A 165 -25.74 11.27 -27.02
N ALA A 166 -26.53 11.61 -26.00
CA ALA A 166 -27.34 12.83 -25.96
C ALA A 166 -27.38 13.41 -24.54
N HIS A 167 -27.94 14.62 -24.39
CA HIS A 167 -28.21 15.15 -23.06
C HIS A 167 -29.22 14.25 -22.32
N ALA A 168 -29.17 14.20 -20.99
CA ALA A 168 -30.08 13.36 -20.21
C ALA A 168 -31.57 13.68 -20.44
N ASP A 169 -31.90 14.92 -20.81
CA ASP A 169 -33.28 15.35 -21.09
C ASP A 169 -33.82 14.80 -22.43
N GLU A 170 -32.94 14.33 -23.32
CA GLU A 170 -33.26 13.75 -24.63
C GLU A 170 -33.35 12.21 -24.57
N PHE A 171 -33.41 11.64 -23.36
CA PHE A 171 -33.39 10.19 -23.14
C PHE A 171 -34.52 9.48 -23.87
N ASP A 172 -35.76 9.97 -23.78
CA ASP A 172 -36.91 9.32 -24.39
C ASP A 172 -36.82 9.28 -25.93
N ASP A 173 -36.28 10.35 -26.54
CA ASP A 173 -36.07 10.45 -27.98
C ASP A 173 -34.94 9.51 -28.44
N LEU A 174 -33.79 9.52 -27.75
CA LEU A 174 -32.66 8.65 -28.05
C LEU A 174 -33.00 7.16 -27.89
N CYS A 175 -33.81 6.85 -26.88
CA CYS A 175 -34.15 5.47 -26.52
C CYS A 175 -35.44 4.96 -27.18
N ALA A 176 -36.04 5.72 -28.09
CA ALA A 176 -37.26 5.32 -28.78
C ALA A 176 -37.08 3.96 -29.49
N GLY A 177 -37.89 2.97 -29.09
CA GLY A 177 -37.85 1.61 -29.64
C GLY A 177 -36.75 0.70 -29.09
N VAL A 178 -35.94 1.14 -28.12
CA VAL A 178 -34.95 0.30 -27.44
C VAL A 178 -35.59 -0.39 -26.22
N PRO A 179 -35.44 -1.71 -26.05
CA PRO A 179 -35.92 -2.41 -24.86
C PRO A 179 -35.27 -1.87 -23.58
N GLN A 180 -36.07 -1.64 -22.54
CA GLN A 180 -35.53 -1.33 -21.22
C GLN A 180 -35.00 -2.60 -20.57
N LEU A 181 -33.69 -2.63 -20.30
CA LEU A 181 -33.00 -3.75 -19.69
C LEU A 181 -32.28 -3.29 -18.42
N ALA A 182 -32.33 -4.12 -17.39
CA ALA A 182 -31.58 -3.87 -16.16
C ALA A 182 -30.08 -4.19 -16.36
N PRO A 183 -29.17 -3.43 -15.72
CA PRO A 183 -27.76 -3.78 -15.72
C PRO A 183 -27.55 -5.14 -15.06
N PRO A 184 -26.61 -5.97 -15.54
CA PRO A 184 -26.31 -7.27 -14.93
C PRO A 184 -25.94 -7.19 -13.45
N ARG A 185 -25.33 -6.06 -13.05
CA ARG A 185 -24.85 -5.82 -11.69
C ARG A 185 -24.65 -4.33 -11.45
N ILE A 186 -25.06 -3.86 -10.28
CA ILE A 186 -24.69 -2.54 -9.80
C ILE A 186 -23.60 -2.68 -8.72
N ILE A 187 -22.52 -1.91 -8.87
CA ILE A 187 -21.39 -1.93 -7.93
C ILE A 187 -21.41 -0.69 -7.06
N LYS A 188 -21.45 -0.90 -5.75
CA LYS A 188 -21.46 0.17 -4.73
C LYS A 188 -20.06 0.54 -4.21
N ASP A 189 -19.03 -0.20 -4.63
CA ASP A 189 -17.64 0.00 -4.17
C ASP A 189 -16.90 1.07 -4.99
N SER A 190 -16.18 1.93 -4.27
CA SER A 190 -15.26 2.97 -4.76
C SER A 190 -14.05 3.05 -3.81
N GLY A 191 -12.99 3.78 -4.19
CA GLY A 191 -11.83 4.00 -3.30
C GLY A 191 -10.79 2.88 -3.30
N ARG A 192 -10.80 2.00 -4.31
CA ARG A 192 -9.80 0.92 -4.46
C ARG A 192 -8.37 1.46 -4.50
N LEU A 193 -8.09 2.45 -5.35
CA LEU A 193 -6.77 3.07 -5.48
C LEU A 193 -6.34 3.69 -4.16
N LYS A 194 -7.22 4.44 -3.47
CA LYS A 194 -6.92 4.99 -2.14
C LYS A 194 -6.52 3.91 -1.13
N ARG A 195 -7.24 2.79 -1.08
CA ARG A 195 -6.89 1.64 -0.22
C ARG A 195 -5.51 1.07 -0.56
N LEU A 196 -5.20 0.93 -1.85
CA LEU A 196 -3.90 0.43 -2.30
C LEU A 196 -2.76 1.38 -1.96
N ILE A 197 -2.95 2.69 -2.09
CA ILE A 197 -1.93 3.68 -1.71
C ILE A 197 -1.69 3.65 -0.19
N ILE A 198 -2.76 3.55 0.62
CA ILE A 198 -2.64 3.39 2.08
C ILE A 198 -1.88 2.11 2.43
N ALA A 199 -2.19 0.99 1.77
CA ALA A 199 -1.49 -0.28 1.99
C ALA A 199 -0.01 -0.20 1.61
N HIS A 200 0.31 0.36 0.44
CA HIS A 200 1.68 0.62 0.01
C HIS A 200 2.44 1.50 1.03
N GLY A 201 1.88 2.66 1.36
CA GLY A 201 2.50 3.61 2.29
C GLY A 201 2.69 3.02 3.69
N GLY A 202 1.70 2.28 4.20
CA GLY A 202 1.78 1.61 5.50
C GLY A 202 2.86 0.54 5.56
N LEU A 203 2.94 -0.33 4.55
CA LEU A 203 3.99 -1.35 4.43
C LEU A 203 5.38 -0.71 4.33
N MET A 204 5.52 0.33 3.50
CA MET A 204 6.79 1.05 3.33
C MET A 204 7.22 1.78 4.60
N MET A 205 6.29 2.43 5.30
CA MET A 205 6.59 3.12 6.56
C MET A 205 7.01 2.13 7.65
N PHE A 206 6.32 1.00 7.77
CA PHE A 206 6.68 -0.02 8.75
C PHE A 206 8.06 -0.63 8.46
N ALA A 207 8.34 -0.94 7.20
CA ALA A 207 9.63 -1.50 6.78
C ALA A 207 10.77 -0.48 6.88
N TRP A 208 10.71 0.58 6.07
CA TRP A 208 11.80 1.54 5.88
C TRP A 208 11.84 2.63 6.96
N GLY A 209 10.69 2.96 7.56
CA GLY A 209 10.63 3.93 8.65
C GLY A 209 11.03 3.33 9.99
N PHE A 210 10.69 2.07 10.27
CA PHE A 210 10.87 1.48 11.60
C PHE A 210 11.75 0.22 11.63
N LEU A 211 11.33 -0.87 10.95
CA LEU A 211 11.94 -2.19 11.17
C LEU A 211 13.39 -2.29 10.68
N LEU A 212 13.68 -1.80 9.47
CA LEU A 212 15.03 -1.79 8.88
C LEU A 212 15.98 -0.83 9.63
N PRO A 213 15.59 0.42 9.96
CA PRO A 213 16.39 1.29 10.83
C PRO A 213 16.66 0.69 12.21
N SER A 214 15.65 0.07 12.86
CA SER A 214 15.82 -0.55 14.17
C SER A 214 16.85 -1.68 14.14
N GLY A 215 16.81 -2.54 13.11
CA GLY A 215 17.83 -3.58 12.92
C GLY A 215 19.23 -3.00 12.69
N ALA A 216 19.37 -1.84 12.04
CA ALA A 216 20.66 -1.18 11.85
C ALA A 216 21.18 -0.53 13.14
N ILE A 217 20.30 0.10 13.92
CA ILE A 217 20.58 0.65 15.25
C ILE A 217 21.07 -0.44 16.20
N LEU A 218 20.38 -1.58 16.27
CA LEU A 218 20.79 -2.73 17.07
C LEU A 218 22.19 -3.21 16.68
N ALA A 219 22.45 -3.35 15.38
CA ALA A 219 23.78 -3.76 14.91
C ALA A 219 24.89 -2.74 15.18
N ARG A 220 24.54 -1.47 15.37
CA ARG A 220 25.49 -0.39 15.67
C ARG A 220 25.77 -0.30 17.16
N PHE A 221 24.74 -0.33 17.99
CA PHE A 221 24.82 0.05 19.41
C PHE A 221 24.69 -1.12 20.39
N GLY A 222 24.09 -2.26 20.01
CA GLY A 222 23.86 -3.41 20.89
C GLY A 222 25.06 -4.33 21.11
N LYS A 223 26.29 -3.90 20.78
CA LYS A 223 27.49 -4.76 20.77
C LYS A 223 28.11 -5.00 22.14
N HIS A 224 27.62 -4.37 23.20
CA HIS A 224 28.14 -4.51 24.56
C HIS A 224 27.82 -5.86 25.19
N ARG A 225 26.80 -6.59 24.70
CA ARG A 225 26.49 -7.95 25.13
C ARG A 225 27.38 -8.97 24.38
N PRO A 226 28.05 -9.91 25.07
CA PRO A 226 29.00 -10.85 24.46
C PRO A 226 28.32 -12.01 23.71
N ASP A 227 27.06 -12.30 24.02
CA ASP A 227 26.24 -13.38 23.43
C ASP A 227 25.86 -13.18 21.94
N GLY A 228 26.21 -12.03 21.36
CA GLY A 228 25.97 -11.72 19.96
C GLY A 228 24.51 -11.51 19.58
N TRP A 229 23.60 -11.25 20.54
CA TRP A 229 22.17 -11.02 20.25
C TRP A 229 21.93 -9.92 19.23
N TRP A 230 22.71 -8.84 19.24
CA TRP A 230 22.61 -7.76 18.27
C TRP A 230 22.69 -8.27 16.83
N PHE A 231 23.51 -9.29 16.57
CA PHE A 231 23.72 -9.84 15.23
C PHE A 231 22.56 -10.75 14.83
N LYS A 232 22.03 -11.56 15.77
CA LYS A 232 20.83 -12.37 15.56
C LYS A 232 19.62 -11.50 15.23
N LEU A 233 19.37 -10.48 16.06
CA LEU A 233 18.26 -9.54 15.86
C LEU A 233 18.39 -8.78 14.54
N HIS A 234 19.59 -8.30 14.20
CA HIS A 234 19.83 -7.69 12.90
C HIS A 234 19.49 -8.64 11.74
N ARG A 235 19.96 -9.90 11.79
CA ARG A 235 19.70 -10.91 10.75
C ARG A 235 18.23 -11.34 10.64
N ILE A 236 17.43 -11.13 11.68
CA ILE A 236 15.98 -11.39 11.64
C ILE A 236 15.22 -10.17 11.12
N MET A 237 15.52 -8.98 11.65
CA MET A 237 14.79 -7.75 11.34
C MET A 237 15.03 -7.27 9.91
N GLN A 238 16.25 -7.42 9.36
CA GLN A 238 16.55 -6.94 8.01
C GLN A 238 15.76 -7.69 6.93
N PRO A 239 15.77 -9.05 6.85
CA PRO A 239 14.95 -9.76 5.88
C PRO A 239 13.45 -9.57 6.12
N LEU A 240 13.00 -9.54 7.38
CA LEU A 240 11.59 -9.33 7.69
C LEU A 240 11.10 -7.97 7.21
N GLY A 241 11.87 -6.90 7.45
CA GLY A 241 11.59 -5.57 6.92
C GLY A 241 11.58 -5.55 5.40
N LEU A 242 12.51 -6.27 4.76
CA LEU A 242 12.57 -6.35 3.31
C LEU A 242 11.35 -7.08 2.71
N VAL A 243 10.79 -8.10 3.38
CA VAL A 243 9.55 -8.77 2.96
C VAL A 243 8.39 -7.78 2.91
N PHE A 244 8.20 -6.97 3.96
CA PHE A 244 7.17 -5.93 3.97
C PHE A 244 7.42 -4.87 2.89
N ALA A 245 8.67 -4.45 2.70
CA ALA A 245 9.05 -3.49 1.66
C ALA A 245 8.76 -4.03 0.24
N VAL A 246 9.09 -5.31 -0.03
CA VAL A 246 8.82 -5.96 -1.32
C VAL A 246 7.31 -6.07 -1.57
N ALA A 247 6.52 -6.42 -0.56
CA ALA A 247 5.06 -6.43 -0.68
C ALA A 247 4.51 -5.04 -1.02
N GLY A 248 4.95 -4.00 -0.31
CA GLY A 248 4.58 -2.62 -0.61
C GLY A 248 5.01 -2.21 -2.01
N TRP A 249 6.22 -2.58 -2.43
CA TRP A 249 6.76 -2.25 -3.75
C TRP A 249 5.97 -2.93 -4.87
N GLY A 250 5.59 -4.20 -4.69
CA GLY A 250 4.75 -4.94 -5.62
C GLY A 250 3.39 -4.29 -5.85
N ILE A 251 2.76 -3.74 -4.78
CA ILE A 251 1.53 -2.96 -4.91
C ILE A 251 1.75 -1.76 -5.84
N ALA A 252 2.84 -1.02 -5.66
CA ALA A 252 3.12 0.16 -6.47
C ALA A 252 3.41 -0.16 -7.93
N LEU A 253 4.25 -1.16 -8.19
CA LEU A 253 4.59 -1.59 -9.55
C LEU A 253 3.36 -2.06 -10.34
N HIS A 254 2.45 -2.79 -9.68
CA HIS A 254 1.28 -3.34 -10.34
C HIS A 254 0.16 -2.32 -10.58
N ASN A 255 -0.02 -1.34 -9.68
CA ASN A 255 -1.24 -0.53 -9.67
C ASN A 255 -1.04 0.95 -10.02
N PHE A 256 0.16 1.54 -9.85
CA PHE A 256 0.27 3.01 -9.87
C PHE A 256 0.82 3.61 -11.17
N ARG A 257 1.40 2.81 -12.08
CA ARG A 257 2.04 3.30 -13.33
C ARG A 257 2.98 4.51 -13.13
N ALA A 258 3.54 4.68 -11.94
CA ALA A 258 4.24 5.90 -11.49
C ALA A 258 5.59 6.17 -12.19
N LEU A 259 6.07 5.24 -13.01
CA LEU A 259 7.28 5.41 -13.83
C LEU A 259 6.98 6.00 -15.23
N SER A 260 5.71 6.23 -15.57
CA SER A 260 5.35 6.88 -16.83
C SER A 260 5.79 8.36 -16.82
N ARG A 261 6.55 8.76 -17.84
CA ARG A 261 7.10 10.13 -18.00
C ARG A 261 6.24 11.05 -18.89
N LYS A 262 5.04 10.61 -19.30
CA LYS A 262 4.13 11.40 -20.15
C LYS A 262 3.01 12.00 -19.30
N GLY A 263 2.68 13.28 -19.53
CA GLY A 263 1.64 14.02 -18.81
C GLY A 263 2.05 14.48 -17.41
N ASP A 264 1.06 14.58 -16.53
CA ASP A 264 1.13 14.86 -15.08
C ASP A 264 1.78 13.74 -14.24
N GLY A 265 2.14 12.61 -14.86
CA GLY A 265 3.01 11.57 -14.28
C GLY A 265 4.38 12.06 -13.81
N THR A 266 4.78 13.28 -14.20
CA THR A 266 5.99 13.98 -13.72
C THR A 266 5.98 14.23 -12.21
N HIS A 267 4.82 14.41 -11.57
CA HIS A 267 4.74 14.66 -10.12
C HIS A 267 5.07 13.43 -9.27
N TYR A 268 4.67 12.23 -9.74
CA TYR A 268 4.93 10.96 -9.04
C TYR A 268 6.30 10.35 -9.36
N TYR A 269 6.87 10.71 -10.52
CA TYR A 269 8.12 10.12 -11.02
C TYR A 269 9.32 10.24 -10.05
N PRO A 270 9.59 11.38 -9.37
CA PRO A 270 10.72 11.49 -8.43
C PRO A 270 10.65 10.48 -7.28
N HIS A 271 9.46 10.30 -6.69
CA HIS A 271 9.25 9.30 -5.64
C HIS A 271 9.44 7.88 -6.18
N ALA A 272 8.86 7.58 -7.35
CA ALA A 272 8.95 6.27 -7.96
C ALA A 272 10.40 5.89 -8.33
N ALA A 273 11.15 6.84 -8.91
CA ALA A 273 12.55 6.64 -9.29
C ALA A 273 13.45 6.45 -8.06
N LEU A 274 13.29 7.30 -7.03
CA LEU A 274 14.08 7.17 -5.81
C LEU A 274 13.73 5.90 -5.04
N GLY A 275 12.44 5.56 -4.96
CA GLY A 275 11.94 4.32 -4.35
C GLY A 275 12.48 3.09 -5.07
N MET A 276 12.57 3.10 -6.40
CA MET A 276 13.23 2.05 -7.18
C MET A 276 14.69 1.86 -6.76
N THR A 277 15.45 2.96 -6.67
CA THR A 277 16.84 2.92 -6.20
C THR A 277 16.96 2.36 -4.78
N VAL A 278 16.13 2.83 -3.84
CA VAL A 278 16.11 2.34 -2.46
C VAL A 278 15.81 0.85 -2.38
N MET A 279 14.82 0.37 -3.14
CA MET A 279 14.44 -1.04 -3.18
C MET A 279 15.56 -1.91 -3.75
N ILE A 280 16.18 -1.50 -4.86
CA ILE A 280 17.31 -2.23 -5.46
C ILE A 280 18.47 -2.31 -4.45
N LEU A 281 18.86 -1.18 -3.85
CA LEU A 281 19.94 -1.16 -2.86
C LEU A 281 19.60 -2.03 -1.65
N GLY A 282 18.37 -1.96 -1.14
CA GLY A 282 17.89 -2.77 -0.02
C GLY A 282 17.93 -4.27 -0.30
N ILE A 283 17.49 -4.70 -1.48
CA ILE A 283 17.54 -6.10 -1.92
C ILE A 283 18.98 -6.59 -2.07
N LEU A 284 19.89 -5.75 -2.56
CA LEU A 284 21.31 -6.09 -2.71
C LEU A 284 22.04 -6.22 -1.36
N GLN A 285 21.53 -5.64 -0.26
CA GLN A 285 22.19 -5.73 1.06
C GLN A 285 22.29 -7.17 1.59
N PRO A 286 21.21 -7.98 1.63
CA PRO A 286 21.31 -9.41 1.98
C PRO A 286 22.26 -10.19 1.08
N PHE A 287 22.23 -9.99 -0.25
CA PHE A 287 23.15 -10.69 -1.16
C PHE A 287 24.62 -10.33 -0.87
N ASN A 288 24.90 -9.04 -0.65
CA ASN A 288 26.21 -8.59 -0.18
C ASN A 288 26.57 -9.22 1.18
N ALA A 289 25.61 -9.46 2.06
CA ALA A 289 25.83 -10.14 3.34
C ALA A 289 26.07 -11.65 3.22
N LEU A 290 25.67 -12.30 2.14
CA LEU A 290 25.98 -13.73 1.90
C LEU A 290 27.45 -13.94 1.57
N ILE A 291 28.08 -13.00 0.85
CA ILE A 291 29.51 -13.05 0.52
C ILE A 291 30.40 -12.49 1.65
N ARG A 292 29.84 -12.36 2.85
CA ARG A 292 30.51 -11.81 4.04
C ARG A 292 31.74 -12.66 4.40
N PRO A 293 32.97 -12.09 4.38
CA PRO A 293 34.16 -12.83 4.80
C PRO A 293 34.10 -13.21 6.29
N HIS A 294 34.78 -14.31 6.64
CA HIS A 294 34.86 -14.86 8.00
C HIS A 294 35.34 -13.79 9.00
N ALA A 295 34.77 -13.83 10.21
CA ALA A 295 35.25 -12.98 11.29
C ALA A 295 36.64 -13.45 11.73
N PRO A 296 37.56 -12.53 12.08
CA PRO A 296 38.85 -12.93 12.66
C PRO A 296 38.62 -13.71 13.95
N LYS A 297 39.44 -14.73 14.21
CA LYS A 297 39.45 -15.39 15.51
C LYS A 297 40.06 -14.47 16.56
N GLU A 298 39.87 -14.80 17.83
CA GLU A 298 40.44 -14.04 18.93
C GLU A 298 41.97 -13.99 18.80
N GLY A 299 42.53 -12.78 18.78
CA GLY A 299 43.96 -12.54 18.55
C GLY A 299 44.42 -12.46 17.09
N GLU A 300 43.55 -12.72 16.11
CA GLU A 300 43.88 -12.60 14.68
C GLU A 300 43.56 -11.21 14.11
N GLU A 301 44.45 -10.71 13.25
CA GLU A 301 44.20 -9.51 12.47
C GLU A 301 43.11 -9.72 11.43
N LYS A 302 42.35 -8.66 11.17
CA LYS A 302 41.26 -8.70 10.21
C LYS A 302 41.80 -8.74 8.79
N THR A 303 41.31 -9.69 7.97
CA THR A 303 41.70 -9.72 6.55
C THR A 303 41.28 -8.44 5.82
N THR A 304 42.08 -8.00 4.83
CA THR A 304 41.80 -6.80 4.02
C THR A 304 40.42 -6.90 3.35
N LEU A 305 40.07 -8.08 2.85
CA LEU A 305 38.76 -8.36 2.26
C LEU A 305 37.61 -8.13 3.26
N ARG A 306 37.75 -8.65 4.49
CA ARG A 306 36.78 -8.46 5.58
C ARG A 306 36.64 -6.99 5.95
N PHE A 307 37.74 -6.24 5.97
CA PHE A 307 37.75 -4.80 6.24
C PHE A 307 36.99 -4.01 5.16
N ILE A 308 37.33 -4.22 3.89
CA ILE A 308 36.67 -3.54 2.75
C ILE A 308 35.18 -3.86 2.72
N TRP A 309 34.82 -5.15 2.84
CA TRP A 309 33.42 -5.59 2.88
C TRP A 309 32.64 -4.88 3.98
N GLU A 310 33.21 -4.75 5.18
CA GLU A 310 32.54 -4.07 6.29
C GLU A 310 32.32 -2.57 6.03
N ILE A 311 33.26 -1.89 5.37
CA ILE A 311 33.07 -0.50 4.97
C ILE A 311 31.92 -0.43 3.97
N PHE A 312 31.99 -1.20 2.89
CA PHE A 312 30.97 -1.19 1.84
C PHE A 312 29.58 -1.51 2.37
N HIS A 313 29.43 -2.63 3.10
CA HIS A 313 28.15 -3.06 3.67
C HIS A 313 27.55 -2.00 4.59
N LYS A 314 28.34 -1.44 5.52
CA LYS A 314 27.84 -0.41 6.45
C LYS A 314 27.50 0.89 5.72
N ARG A 315 28.39 1.38 4.84
CA ARG A 315 28.20 2.68 4.15
C ARG A 315 27.02 2.63 3.20
N LEU A 316 26.89 1.56 2.41
CA LEU A 316 25.72 1.38 1.56
C LEU A 316 24.45 1.25 2.39
N GLY A 317 24.47 0.51 3.51
CA GLY A 317 23.31 0.40 4.40
C GLY A 317 22.83 1.75 4.93
N TRP A 318 23.74 2.58 5.46
CA TRP A 318 23.39 3.93 5.93
C TRP A 318 22.92 4.85 4.81
N LEU A 319 23.54 4.77 3.63
CA LEU A 319 23.10 5.53 2.46
C LEU A 319 21.68 5.13 2.05
N THR A 320 21.37 3.82 1.98
CA THR A 320 20.03 3.35 1.65
C THR A 320 18.99 3.83 2.65
N LEU A 321 19.28 3.80 3.96
CA LEU A 321 18.37 4.33 4.98
C LEU A 321 18.13 5.85 4.83
N LEU A 322 19.18 6.63 4.54
CA LEU A 322 19.04 8.06 4.27
C LEU A 322 18.14 8.33 3.05
N LEU A 323 18.39 7.62 1.94
CA LEU A 323 17.56 7.73 0.74
C LEU A 323 16.11 7.29 1.01
N ALA A 324 15.90 6.30 1.87
CA ALA A 324 14.57 5.84 2.25
C ALA A 324 13.79 6.92 3.01
N VAL A 325 14.42 7.65 3.94
CA VAL A 325 13.79 8.78 4.64
C VAL A 325 13.35 9.87 3.65
N ILE A 326 14.21 10.22 2.69
CA ILE A 326 13.87 11.19 1.63
C ILE A 326 12.71 10.66 0.77
N THR A 327 12.75 9.39 0.38
CA THR A 327 11.71 8.73 -0.42
C THR A 327 10.36 8.75 0.29
N ILE A 328 10.33 8.44 1.58
CA ILE A 328 9.13 8.52 2.43
C ILE A 328 8.63 9.96 2.48
N GLY A 329 9.52 10.91 2.73
CA GLY A 329 9.20 12.34 2.73
C GLY A 329 8.44 12.75 1.47
N ILE A 330 9.02 12.51 0.29
CA ILE A 330 8.37 12.79 -1.00
C ILE A 330 7.08 11.98 -1.17
N GLY A 331 7.09 10.68 -0.82
CA GLY A 331 5.90 9.82 -0.99
C GLY A 331 4.68 10.32 -0.21
N THR A 332 4.91 10.86 0.99
CA THR A 332 3.85 11.44 1.81
C THR A 332 3.32 12.77 1.27
N THR A 333 4.00 13.41 0.31
CA THR A 333 3.50 14.62 -0.36
C THR A 333 2.64 14.34 -1.59
N LEU A 334 2.44 13.08 -1.97
CA LEU A 334 1.70 12.73 -3.18
C LEU A 334 0.19 12.61 -2.88
N ASP A 335 -0.53 13.71 -3.10
CA ASP A 335 -1.96 13.91 -3.47
C ASP A 335 -3.08 13.09 -2.80
N LEU A 336 -2.81 12.36 -1.70
CA LEU A 336 -3.84 11.65 -0.94
C LEU A 336 -4.59 12.52 0.08
N LEU A 337 -3.96 13.59 0.54
CA LEU A 337 -4.44 14.43 1.63
C LEU A 337 -4.38 15.89 1.19
N THR A 338 -5.29 16.72 1.71
CA THR A 338 -5.16 18.17 1.58
C THR A 338 -3.82 18.63 2.18
N PRO A 339 -3.23 19.76 1.75
CA PRO A 339 -1.94 20.21 2.25
C PRO A 339 -1.85 20.28 3.79
N THR A 340 -2.93 20.70 4.45
CA THR A 340 -3.04 20.72 5.91
C THR A 340 -3.00 19.31 6.52
N ASN A 341 -3.79 18.38 5.97
CA ASN A 341 -3.85 17.00 6.46
C ASN A 341 -2.54 16.26 6.19
N GLN A 342 -1.89 16.55 5.07
CA GLN A 342 -0.57 16.04 4.71
C GLN A 342 0.48 16.44 5.74
N ARG A 343 0.58 17.73 6.08
CA ARG A 343 1.54 18.22 7.07
C ARG A 343 1.30 17.59 8.44
N ASN A 344 0.05 17.52 8.88
CA ASN A 344 -0.31 16.88 10.14
C ASN A 344 0.07 15.40 10.15
N PHE A 345 -0.20 14.68 9.06
CA PHE A 345 0.20 13.29 8.90
C PHE A 345 1.71 13.11 8.99
N GLN A 346 2.49 13.94 8.28
CA GLN A 346 3.96 13.90 8.34
C GLN A 346 4.50 14.17 9.74
N ILE A 347 3.95 15.16 10.45
CA ILE A 347 4.36 15.47 11.84
C ILE A 347 4.06 14.29 12.75
N VAL A 348 2.82 13.80 12.75
CA VAL A 348 2.39 12.70 13.63
C VAL A 348 3.20 11.43 13.36
N MET A 349 3.34 11.03 12.09
CA MET A 349 4.09 9.84 11.74
C MET A 349 5.60 10.01 11.97
N GLY A 350 6.15 11.20 11.70
CA GLY A 350 7.55 11.53 11.97
C GLY A 350 7.87 11.46 13.46
N VAL A 351 7.02 12.02 14.32
CA VAL A 351 7.15 11.93 15.77
C VAL A 351 6.97 10.49 16.25
N ALA A 352 5.99 9.75 15.73
CA ALA A 352 5.76 8.36 16.14
C ALA A 352 6.96 7.46 15.79
N VAL A 353 7.42 7.50 14.53
CA VAL A 353 8.55 6.69 14.06
C VAL A 353 9.86 7.16 14.69
N GLY A 354 10.15 8.46 14.62
CA GLY A 354 11.37 9.04 15.20
C GLY A 354 11.45 8.84 16.72
N GLY A 355 10.34 9.05 17.43
CA GLY A 355 10.22 8.79 18.86
C GLY A 355 10.42 7.32 19.21
N SER A 356 9.87 6.39 18.42
CA SER A 356 10.10 4.95 18.62
C SER A 356 11.58 4.57 18.46
N LEU A 357 12.26 5.12 17.45
CA LEU A 357 13.69 4.90 17.24
C LEU A 357 14.55 5.57 18.33
N TRP A 358 14.14 6.74 18.81
CA TRP A 358 14.77 7.41 19.94
C TRP A 358 14.67 6.58 21.22
N ILE A 359 13.47 6.10 21.55
CA ILE A 359 13.25 5.22 22.70
C ILE A 359 14.13 3.96 22.58
N LEU A 360 14.25 3.36 21.40
CA LEU A 360 15.15 2.23 21.17
C LEU A 360 16.61 2.59 21.49
N LEU A 361 17.07 3.78 21.07
CA LEU A 361 18.42 4.25 21.39
C LEU A 361 18.63 4.44 22.90
N GLU A 362 17.66 5.03 23.60
CA GLU A 362 17.69 5.21 25.05
C GLU A 362 17.72 3.88 25.79
N VAL A 363 16.89 2.90 25.37
CA VAL A 363 16.90 1.55 25.93
C VAL A 363 18.28 0.89 25.74
N LEU A 364 18.89 1.03 24.56
CA LEU A 364 20.22 0.49 24.30
C LEU A 364 21.32 1.21 25.09
N ALA A 365 21.20 2.52 25.27
CA ALA A 365 22.13 3.31 26.07
C ALA A 365 22.05 2.93 27.55
N TYR A 366 20.83 2.80 28.08
CA TYR A 366 20.57 2.31 29.43
C TYR A 366 21.11 0.89 29.64
N ASP A 367 20.77 -0.05 28.75
CA ASP A 367 21.24 -1.43 28.83
C ASP A 367 22.78 -1.52 28.80
N LYS A 368 23.43 -0.71 27.96
CA LYS A 368 24.89 -0.63 27.90
C LYS A 368 25.50 -0.12 29.20
N ASN A 369 24.93 0.91 29.81
CA ASN A 369 25.44 1.47 31.07
C ASN A 369 25.21 0.51 32.23
N HIS A 370 24.03 -0.12 32.29
CA HIS A 370 23.69 -1.12 33.29
C HIS A 370 24.62 -2.35 33.22
N TYR A 371 24.81 -2.89 32.01
CA TYR A 371 25.74 -4.01 31.79
C TYR A 371 27.16 -3.69 32.26
N LYS A 372 27.66 -2.49 31.97
CA LYS A 372 28.98 -2.04 32.45
C LYS A 372 29.05 -1.99 33.97
N SER A 373 28.02 -1.45 34.64
CA SER A 373 28.02 -1.33 36.11
C SER A 373 28.09 -2.67 36.82
N ILE A 374 27.40 -3.70 36.28
CA ILE A 374 27.44 -5.07 36.81
C ILE A 374 28.80 -5.71 36.54
N ALA A 375 29.37 -5.50 35.35
CA ALA A 375 30.69 -6.03 35.02
C ALA A 375 31.77 -5.46 35.96
N THR A 376 31.73 -4.14 36.25
CA THR A 376 32.67 -3.50 37.18
C THR A 376 32.47 -3.95 38.63
N SER A 377 31.22 -4.13 39.09
CA SER A 377 30.99 -4.61 40.47
C SER A 377 31.49 -6.04 40.68
N ASN A 378 31.45 -6.88 39.65
CA ASN A 378 31.95 -8.25 39.72
C ASN A 378 33.49 -8.33 39.70
N ASP A 379 34.16 -7.36 39.07
CA ASP A 379 35.64 -7.27 39.06
C ASP A 379 36.20 -6.68 40.38
N GLU A 380 35.46 -5.82 41.07
CA GLU A 380 35.88 -5.21 42.34
C GLU A 380 35.64 -6.09 43.58
N ASP A 381 34.83 -7.15 43.47
CA ASP A 381 34.56 -8.10 44.56
C ASP A 381 34.89 -9.56 44.16
N PRO A 382 36.17 -9.96 44.17
CA PRO A 382 36.55 -11.37 44.05
C PRO A 382 36.22 -12.18 45.33
N GLY A 383 35.66 -11.57 46.37
CA GLY A 383 35.55 -12.13 47.72
C GLY A 383 34.19 -12.74 48.11
N ILE A 384 33.15 -12.62 47.28
CA ILE A 384 31.80 -13.08 47.65
C ILE A 384 31.19 -13.96 46.55
N MET A 385 31.88 -15.07 46.22
CA MET A 385 31.26 -16.23 45.55
C MET A 385 31.18 -17.48 46.45
N GLU A 386 31.47 -17.37 47.76
CA GLU A 386 31.34 -18.52 48.68
C GLU A 386 30.14 -18.44 49.65
N LYS A 387 29.33 -17.38 49.64
CA LYS A 387 28.17 -17.29 50.55
C LYS A 387 26.94 -16.69 49.90
N LYS A 388 26.33 -17.44 49.00
CA LYS A 388 24.90 -17.27 48.69
C LYS A 388 24.21 -18.60 48.41
N GLU A 389 24.56 -19.62 49.18
CA GLU A 389 23.66 -20.73 49.48
C GLU A 389 23.49 -20.78 51.00
N VAL A 390 22.32 -21.24 51.44
CA VAL A 390 21.79 -21.27 52.81
C VAL A 390 21.11 -19.96 53.26
N MET A 391 19.88 -19.77 52.80
CA MET A 391 18.73 -19.63 53.71
C MET A 391 17.42 -19.67 52.90
N GLU A 392 16.94 -20.87 52.63
CA GLU A 392 15.50 -21.12 52.46
C GLU A 392 15.21 -22.40 53.26
N ASN A 393 14.53 -22.23 54.40
CA ASN A 393 14.14 -23.31 55.30
C ASN A 393 13.00 -24.12 54.69
N ASP A 394 13.18 -25.44 54.70
CA ASP A 394 12.27 -26.48 55.20
C ASP A 394 10.79 -26.38 54.81
N ASP A 395 10.38 -27.22 53.86
CA ASP A 395 9.60 -28.45 54.13
C ASP A 395 8.81 -28.84 52.87
N VAL A 396 9.22 -29.92 52.20
CA VAL A 396 8.38 -31.07 51.79
C VAL A 396 9.31 -32.14 51.21
N GLU A 397 9.37 -33.25 51.92
CA GLU A 397 10.06 -34.48 51.55
C GLU A 397 9.20 -35.31 50.59
N VAL A 398 9.83 -35.98 49.61
CA VAL A 398 9.70 -37.43 49.28
C VAL A 398 9.97 -37.74 47.79
N VAL A 399 11.19 -38.28 47.57
CA VAL A 399 11.58 -39.50 46.81
C VAL A 399 11.28 -39.60 45.30
N GLU A 400 12.31 -39.74 44.45
CA GLU A 400 12.77 -41.03 43.87
C GLU A 400 14.02 -40.92 42.95
N GLN A 401 15.00 -41.77 43.25
CA GLN A 401 16.22 -42.29 42.58
C GLN A 401 16.77 -41.76 41.22
N GLN A 402 18.09 -41.49 41.21
CA GLN A 402 18.97 -41.53 40.01
C GLN A 402 19.25 -42.99 39.56
N PRO A 403 19.69 -43.21 38.31
CA PRO A 403 21.14 -43.40 38.12
C PRO A 403 21.74 -42.81 36.82
N GLN A 404 22.89 -42.17 37.01
CA GLN A 404 24.21 -42.47 36.43
C GLN A 404 24.54 -42.21 34.94
N GLU A 405 25.72 -41.61 34.78
CA GLU A 405 26.49 -41.33 33.56
C GLU A 405 26.65 -42.52 32.61
N ASP A 406 26.81 -42.22 31.32
CA ASP A 406 27.92 -42.81 30.55
C ASP A 406 28.34 -41.91 29.37
N LYS A 407 29.61 -41.49 29.42
CA LYS A 407 30.41 -41.15 28.23
C LYS A 407 30.73 -42.46 27.52
N VAL A 408 30.65 -42.49 26.18
CA VAL A 408 31.61 -43.16 25.27
C VAL A 408 31.07 -43.15 23.83
N VAL A 409 31.85 -42.53 22.93
CA VAL A 409 32.18 -42.93 21.55
C VAL A 409 31.04 -43.08 20.53
N TYR A 410 31.12 -42.33 19.43
CA TYR A 410 31.28 -42.88 18.07
C TYR A 410 31.67 -41.77 17.08
N GLU A 411 32.98 -41.67 16.88
CA GLU A 411 33.61 -41.38 15.59
C GLU A 411 33.12 -42.41 14.56
N ASN A 412 33.09 -42.02 13.28
CA ASN A 412 32.66 -42.78 12.09
C ASN A 412 31.22 -42.52 11.61
N LEU A 413 31.03 -41.40 10.91
CA LEU A 413 29.95 -41.26 9.93
C LEU A 413 30.46 -40.59 8.64
N GLU A 414 31.62 -41.04 8.15
CA GLU A 414 32.22 -40.58 6.89
C GLU A 414 32.49 -41.71 5.88
N HIS A 415 31.84 -42.88 6.02
CA HIS A 415 32.07 -43.98 5.07
C HIS A 415 30.84 -44.88 4.83
N MET A 416 29.69 -44.31 4.47
CA MET A 416 28.51 -45.08 4.04
C MET A 416 27.59 -44.35 3.03
N VAL A 417 28.15 -43.61 2.06
CA VAL A 417 27.38 -43.08 0.90
C VAL A 417 28.18 -43.18 -0.41
N GLU A 418 28.81 -44.33 -0.68
CA GLU A 418 29.48 -44.55 -1.97
C GLU A 418 29.20 -45.93 -2.60
N GLU A 419 28.08 -46.56 -2.27
CA GLU A 419 27.63 -47.76 -2.97
C GLU A 419 26.11 -47.89 -2.88
N GLN A 420 25.36 -47.17 -3.74
CA GLN A 420 23.97 -47.48 -4.18
C GLN A 420 23.50 -46.58 -5.34
N LEU A 421 24.39 -46.18 -6.25
CA LEU A 421 24.02 -45.72 -7.60
C LEU A 421 25.03 -46.27 -8.62
N GLU A 422 24.83 -47.54 -8.98
CA GLU A 422 24.83 -47.93 -10.39
C GLU A 422 23.49 -47.51 -11.02
#